data_AF-A0A0M3JNB1-F1
#
_entry.id   AF-A0A0M3JNB1-F1
#
_cell.length_a   1.000
_cell.length_b   1.000
_cell.length_c   1.000
_cell.angle_alpha   90.00
_cell.angle_beta   90.00
_cell.angle_gamma   90.00
#
_symmetry.space_group_name_H-M   'P 1'
#
loop_
_entity.id
_entity.type
_entity.pdbx_description
1 polymer ?
#
loop_
_entity_poly.entity_id
_entity_poly.type
_entity_poly.pdbx_seq_one_letter_code
_entity_poly.pdbx_strand_id
1 'polypeptide(L)'
;MFQAFTQMIKDAPTLVLSPKRLQLLLNYVETDVVDGQKQATAFPLIKAIISRKLQDSKLVDLTNYLCELAITSQLAHIRAQCRQVLFLMFYFEY
;
A
#
# COMPACT_ATOMS: atom_id res chain seq x y z
N MET A 1 6.22 -0.98 -15.27
CA MET A 1 7.06 -1.56 -14.19
C MET A 1 6.22 -2.02 -13.00
N PHE A 2 5.53 -1.15 -12.27
CA PHE A 2 4.76 -1.52 -11.06
C PHE A 2 3.61 -2.51 -11.27
N GLN A 3 2.92 -2.50 -12.42
CA GLN A 3 1.84 -3.46 -12.72
C GLN A 3 2.32 -4.92 -12.71
N ALA A 4 3.54 -5.18 -13.19
CA ALA A 4 4.12 -6.52 -13.16
C ALA A 4 4.41 -6.97 -11.71
N PHE A 5 4.89 -6.07 -10.85
CA PHE A 5 5.09 -6.35 -9.43
C PHE A 5 3.76 -6.56 -8.70
N THR A 6 2.72 -5.78 -9.00
CA THR A 6 1.38 -5.98 -8.45
C THR A 6 0.80 -7.34 -8.84
N GLN A 7 0.98 -7.75 -10.10
CA GLN A 7 0.51 -9.06 -10.57
C GLN A 7 1.31 -10.20 -9.96
N MET A 8 2.65 -10.06 -9.85
CA MET A 8 3.48 -11.03 -9.12
C MET A 8 3.08 -11.13 -7.65
N ILE A 9 2.75 -10.03 -6.98
CA ILE A 9 2.31 -10.08 -5.57
C ILE A 9 0.90 -10.64 -5.46
N LYS A 10 0.06 -10.59 -6.50
CA LYS A 10 -1.24 -11.28 -6.50
C LYS A 10 -1.09 -12.79 -6.73
N ASP A 11 -0.21 -13.18 -7.65
CA ASP A 11 -0.12 -14.55 -8.17
C ASP A 11 1.01 -15.40 -7.53
N ALA A 12 2.05 -14.79 -6.95
CA ALA A 12 3.19 -15.55 -6.42
C ALA A 12 2.80 -16.30 -5.14
N PRO A 13 3.22 -17.55 -4.90
CA PRO A 13 3.02 -18.22 -3.62
C PRO A 13 3.54 -17.34 -2.46
N THR A 14 2.84 -17.30 -1.33
CA THR A 14 3.20 -16.51 -0.13
C THR A 14 4.67 -16.73 0.29
N LEU A 15 5.20 -17.91 -0.02
CA LEU A 15 6.57 -18.38 0.22
C LEU A 15 7.67 -17.60 -0.54
N VAL A 16 7.35 -16.85 -1.60
CA VAL A 16 8.34 -16.17 -2.48
C VAL A 16 8.68 -14.74 -2.00
N LEU A 17 7.85 -14.14 -1.15
CA LEU A 17 8.06 -12.82 -0.57
C LEU A 17 8.92 -12.96 0.68
N SER A 18 10.24 -12.91 0.51
CA SER A 18 11.14 -12.80 1.68
C SER A 18 10.88 -11.47 2.42
N PRO A 19 11.06 -11.44 3.76
CA PRO A 19 10.85 -10.24 4.56
C PRO A 19 11.61 -9.00 4.03
N LYS A 20 12.83 -9.21 3.51
CA LYS A 20 13.64 -8.14 2.90
C LYS A 20 13.02 -7.56 1.63
N ARG A 21 12.38 -8.39 0.79
CA ARG A 21 11.69 -7.92 -0.43
C ARG A 21 10.42 -7.17 -0.09
N LEU A 22 9.70 -7.60 0.96
CA LEU A 22 8.53 -6.89 1.47
C LEU A 22 8.91 -5.50 2.00
N GLN A 23 9.96 -5.39 2.81
CA GLN A 23 10.44 -4.09 3.30
C GLN A 23 10.86 -3.16 2.16
N LEU A 24 11.53 -3.69 1.13
CA LEU A 24 11.90 -2.90 -0.05
C LEU A 24 10.64 -2.37 -0.76
N LEU A 25 9.62 -3.20 -0.95
CA LEU A 25 8.35 -2.81 -1.56
C LEU A 25 7.61 -1.76 -0.74
N LEU A 26 7.60 -1.88 0.59
CA LEU A 26 7.00 -0.89 1.49
C LEU A 26 7.72 0.46 1.41
N ASN A 27 9.06 0.49 1.34
CA ASN A 27 9.81 1.73 1.13
C ASN A 27 9.47 2.40 -0.21
N TYR A 28 9.31 1.61 -1.28
CA TYR A 28 8.89 2.14 -2.58
C TYR A 28 7.48 2.74 -2.52
N VAL A 29 6.55 2.04 -1.87
CA VAL A 29 5.20 2.53 -1.64
C VAL A 29 5.23 3.86 -0.89
N GLU A 30 5.93 3.93 0.23
CA GLU A 30 6.02 5.14 1.06
C GLU A 30 6.54 6.32 0.23
N THR A 31 7.62 6.11 -0.53
CA THR A 31 8.21 7.12 -1.41
C THR A 31 7.23 7.58 -2.50
N ASP A 32 6.50 6.65 -3.12
CA ASP A 32 5.60 6.94 -4.24
C ASP A 32 4.20 7.45 -3.81
N VAL A 33 3.75 7.19 -2.57
CA VAL A 33 2.53 7.84 -2.04
C VAL A 33 2.84 9.29 -1.67
N VAL A 34 4.03 9.56 -1.13
CA VAL A 34 4.52 10.91 -0.79
C VAL A 34 4.79 11.73 -2.06
N ASP A 35 5.34 11.11 -3.11
CA ASP A 35 5.48 11.74 -4.43
C ASP A 35 4.14 11.73 -5.18
N GLY A 36 3.39 12.83 -5.06
CA GLY A 36 2.05 13.02 -5.63
C GLY A 36 1.89 12.66 -7.12
N GLN A 37 2.99 12.60 -7.88
CA GLN A 37 3.03 12.22 -9.30
C GLN A 37 2.96 10.71 -9.55
N LYS A 38 3.23 9.84 -8.55
CA LYS A 38 3.31 8.37 -8.69
C LYS A 38 2.25 7.60 -7.90
N GLN A 39 1.29 8.30 -7.31
CA GLN A 39 0.27 7.72 -6.41
C GLN A 39 -0.59 6.64 -7.06
N ALA A 40 -0.84 6.71 -8.38
CA ALA A 40 -1.68 5.75 -9.10
C ALA A 40 -1.15 4.30 -9.05
N THR A 41 0.17 4.13 -8.94
CA THR A 41 0.82 2.81 -8.88
C THR A 41 1.03 2.30 -7.46
N ALA A 42 1.03 3.16 -6.45
CA ALA A 42 1.27 2.78 -5.06
C ALA A 42 0.03 2.16 -4.39
N PHE A 43 -1.17 2.69 -4.62
CA PHE A 43 -2.40 2.17 -4.00
C PHE A 43 -2.71 0.70 -4.34
N PRO A 44 -2.62 0.24 -5.61
CA PRO A 44 -2.82 -1.16 -5.94
C PRO A 44 -1.82 -2.10 -5.23
N LEU A 45 -0.58 -1.63 -5.05
CA LEU A 45 0.48 -2.38 -4.37
C LEU A 45 0.19 -2.52 -2.87
N ILE A 46 -0.20 -1.43 -2.19
CA ILE A 46 -0.60 -1.47 -0.78
C ILE A 46 -1.76 -2.43 -0.56
N LYS A 47 -2.81 -2.33 -1.39
CA LYS A 47 -3.97 -3.23 -1.28
C LYS A 47 -3.58 -4.69 -1.44
N ALA A 48 -2.64 -5.00 -2.34
CA ALA A 48 -2.14 -6.36 -2.54
C ALA A 48 -1.35 -6.88 -1.32
N ILE A 49 -0.54 -6.02 -0.67
CA ILE A 49 0.20 -6.36 0.55
C ILE A 49 -0.77 -6.66 1.70
N ILE A 50 -1.76 -5.79 1.95
CA ILE A 50 -2.75 -5.96 3.02
C ILE A 50 -3.62 -7.20 2.77
N SER A 51 -4.06 -7.41 1.53
CA SER A 51 -4.90 -8.57 1.17
C SER A 51 -4.19 -9.91 1.41
N ARG A 52 -2.86 -9.90 1.51
CA ARG A 52 -2.03 -11.07 1.82
C ARG A 52 -1.69 -11.23 3.30
N LYS A 53 -2.23 -10.37 4.17
CA LYS A 53 -2.01 -10.39 5.63
C LYS A 53 -0.52 -10.38 6.02
N LEU A 54 0.31 -9.70 5.23
CA LEU A 54 1.72 -9.53 5.55
C LEU A 54 1.85 -8.47 6.65
N GLN A 55 2.27 -8.87 7.85
CA GLN A 55 2.45 -7.96 8.98
C GLN A 55 3.84 -7.32 8.96
N ASP A 56 3.90 -5.99 9.03
CA ASP A 56 5.13 -5.21 9.14
C ASP A 56 4.81 -3.93 9.93
N SER A 57 5.70 -3.51 10.83
CA SER A 57 5.48 -2.32 11.65
C SER A 57 5.31 -1.04 10.82
N LYS A 58 5.92 -0.99 9.63
CA LYS A 58 5.79 0.14 8.70
C LYS A 58 4.38 0.33 8.16
N LEU A 59 3.55 -0.71 8.18
CA LEU A 59 2.16 -0.58 7.75
C LEU A 59 1.38 0.34 8.70
N VAL A 60 1.69 0.34 10.00
CA VAL A 60 1.06 1.22 10.99
C VAL A 60 1.41 2.68 10.72
N ASP A 61 2.69 2.97 10.45
CA ASP A 61 3.15 4.32 10.09
C ASP A 61 2.48 4.81 8.80
N LEU A 62 2.36 3.92 7.81
CA LEU A 62 1.67 4.20 6.56
C LEU A 62 0.17 4.46 6.76
N THR A 63 -0.49 3.73 7.67
CA THR A 63 -1.91 3.96 8.03
C THR A 63 -2.13 5.40 8.50
N ASN A 64 -1.27 5.90 9.40
CA ASN A 64 -1.38 7.26 9.92
C ASN A 64 -1.24 8.30 8.81
N TYR A 65 -0.27 8.12 7.92
CA TYR A 65 -0.09 9.00 6.77
C TYR A 65 -1.29 8.96 5.81
N LEU A 66 -1.83 7.77 5.52
CA LEU A 66 -3.00 7.61 4.67
C LEU A 66 -4.27 8.21 5.29
N CYS A 67 -4.42 8.17 6.62
CA CYS A 67 -5.51 8.83 7.34
C CYS A 67 -5.49 10.35 7.12
N GLU A 68 -4.32 10.98 7.25
CA GLU A 68 -4.18 12.41 6.97
C GLU A 68 -4.48 12.72 5.50
N LEU A 69 -3.85 11.98 4.59
CA LEU A 69 -4.00 12.18 3.15
C LEU A 69 -5.44 11.93 2.65
N ALA A 70 -6.19 11.06 3.32
CA ALA A 70 -7.62 10.80 3.03
C ALA A 70 -8.50 12.05 3.22
N ILE A 71 -8.02 13.03 3.99
CA ILE A 71 -8.72 14.28 4.30
C ILE A 71 -8.06 15.46 3.58
N THR A 72 -6.73 15.58 3.68
CA THR A 72 -5.99 16.79 3.25
C THR A 72 -5.68 16.84 1.76
N SER A 73 -5.68 15.70 1.05
CA SER A 73 -5.35 15.68 -0.38
C SER A 73 -6.32 16.55 -1.17
N GLN A 74 -5.80 17.40 -2.06
CA GLN A 74 -6.60 18.24 -2.96
C GLN A 74 -7.35 17.40 -4.02
N LEU A 75 -6.85 16.20 -4.30
CA LEU A 75 -7.37 15.31 -5.34
C LEU A 75 -8.42 14.34 -4.78
N ALA A 76 -9.66 14.44 -5.26
CA ALA A 76 -10.78 13.62 -4.77
C ALA A 76 -10.56 12.11 -4.96
N HIS A 77 -9.94 11.71 -6.07
CA HIS A 77 -9.64 10.31 -6.34
C HIS A 77 -8.61 9.74 -5.37
N ILE A 78 -7.62 10.53 -4.93
CA ILE A 78 -6.63 10.12 -3.93
C ILE A 78 -7.29 9.91 -2.58
N ARG A 79 -8.12 10.86 -2.14
CA ARG A 79 -8.91 10.71 -0.90
C ARG A 79 -9.74 9.43 -0.91
N ALA A 80 -10.37 9.09 -2.04
CA ALA A 80 -11.13 7.85 -2.18
C ALA A 80 -10.25 6.59 -2.12
N GLN A 81 -9.08 6.61 -2.75
CA GLN A 81 -8.13 5.48 -2.70
C GLN A 81 -7.59 5.26 -1.28
N CYS A 82 -7.24 6.31 -0.55
CA CYS A 82 -6.80 6.20 0.86
C CYS A 82 -7.90 5.54 1.71
N ARG A 83 -9.15 6.01 1.61
CA ARG A 83 -10.27 5.42 2.35
C ARG A 83 -10.49 3.94 2.03
N GLN A 84 -10.33 3.52 0.78
CA GLN A 84 -10.41 2.11 0.40
C GLN A 84 -9.32 1.27 1.06
N VAL A 85 -8.08 1.80 1.13
CA VAL A 85 -6.97 1.12 1.80
C VAL A 85 -7.21 1.02 3.31
N LEU A 86 -7.62 2.12 3.95
CA LEU A 86 -7.91 2.15 5.39
C LEU A 86 -9.03 1.17 5.75
N PHE A 87 -10.08 1.08 4.93
CA PHE A 87 -11.15 0.11 5.11
C PHE A 87 -10.62 -1.34 5.05
N LEU A 88 -9.72 -1.61 4.11
CA LEU A 88 -9.05 -2.91 3.97
C LEU A 88 -8.18 -3.23 5.20
N MET A 89 -7.42 -2.27 5.70
CA MET A 89 -6.60 -2.44 6.91
C MET A 89 -7.48 -2.73 8.13
N PHE A 90 -8.56 -1.97 8.31
CA PHE A 90 -9.54 -2.20 9.37
C PHE A 90 -10.17 -3.60 9.29
N TYR A 91 -10.58 -4.03 8.10
CA TYR A 91 -11.17 -5.36 7.89
C TYR A 91 -10.22 -6.50 8.29
N PHE A 92 -8.91 -6.30 8.16
CA PHE A 92 -7.89 -7.28 8.49
C PHE A 92 -7.24 -7.09 9.87
N GLU A 93 -7.78 -6.18 10.70
CA GLU A 93 -7.32 -5.92 12.08
C GLU A 93 -5.82 -5.53 12.17
N TYR A 94 -5.39 -4.65 11.26
CA TYR A 94 -4.06 -4.03 11.28
C TYR A 94 -3.96 -2.83 12.22
#